data_AF-A0A0G1U6N5-F1
#
_entry.id   AF-A0A0G1U6N5-F1
#
_cell.length_a   1.000
_cell.length_b   1.000
_cell.length_c   1.000
_cell.angle_alpha   90.00
_cell.angle_beta   90.00
_cell.angle_gamma   90.00
#
_symmetry.space_group_name_H-M   'P 1'
#
loop_
_entity.id
_entity.type
_entity.pdbx_description
1 polymer ?
#
loop_
_entity_poly.entity_id
_entity_poly.type
_entity_poly.pdbx_seq_one_letter_code
_entity_poly.pdbx_strand_id
1 'polypeptide(L)'
;ERISRWLPVHMYIGGAEHSVLHLLYVRFLSMALHDMEFVDFAKASYGDPISVFRAHGLITKDGAKMSKSRGNVVNPDDYFMAYGADAMRMYLAFMSPLTEDGDFRDDGIRGITRFLGRVWNYYNGARTSDVQRTSDVHDVSETVRLTHKTVKKVSEDIESLSYNTAISALMILLTQMEKAQSSFADVAFLLMLAPFAPHITEEIFELRGSKESIHKAPWPKYNPAMIQDETFELVIQINGKVRDMVEAPIDITEEAARSLALAREKVKTLLSGTAPKKIIFVPKRLINIVV
;
A
#
# COMPACT_ATOMS: atom_id res chain seq x y z
N GLU A 1 4.09 13.87 -34.99
CA GLU A 1 5.08 13.19 -34.11
C GLU A 1 4.71 13.23 -32.63
N ARG A 2 4.63 14.39 -31.96
CA ARG A 2 4.32 14.47 -30.52
C ARG A 2 2.98 13.81 -30.13
N ILE A 3 1.92 14.10 -30.88
CA ILE A 3 0.58 13.54 -30.66
C ILE A 3 0.61 12.00 -30.73
N SER A 4 1.17 11.44 -31.79
CA SER A 4 1.28 9.99 -32.02
C SER A 4 2.17 9.25 -31.02
N ARG A 5 3.03 9.97 -30.29
CA ARG A 5 3.89 9.41 -29.23
C ARG A 5 3.18 9.32 -27.89
N TRP A 6 2.31 10.29 -27.57
CA TRP A 6 1.71 10.43 -26.24
C TRP A 6 0.25 9.99 -26.18
N LEU A 7 -0.44 9.91 -27.33
CA LEU A 7 -1.80 9.39 -27.41
C LEU A 7 -1.84 7.91 -27.80
N PRO A 8 -2.85 7.16 -27.31
CA PRO A 8 -3.91 7.60 -26.40
C PRO A 8 -3.41 7.86 -24.97
N VAL A 9 -4.20 8.57 -24.18
CA VAL A 9 -3.94 8.73 -22.74
C VAL A 9 -4.07 7.37 -22.08
N HIS A 10 -2.98 6.85 -21.52
CA HIS A 10 -2.95 5.52 -20.90
C HIS A 10 -3.89 5.40 -19.69
N MET A 11 -3.88 6.41 -18.82
CA MET A 11 -4.74 6.46 -17.63
C MET A 11 -5.22 7.90 -17.42
N TYR A 12 -6.54 8.07 -17.27
CA TYR A 12 -7.16 9.33 -16.92
C TYR A 12 -7.89 9.20 -15.58
N ILE A 13 -7.50 10.01 -14.59
CA ILE A 13 -8.07 10.00 -13.24
C ILE A 13 -8.91 11.27 -13.09
N GLY A 14 -10.16 11.13 -12.64
CA GLY A 14 -11.06 12.26 -12.43
C GLY A 14 -12.31 11.85 -11.66
N GLY A 15 -13.08 12.82 -11.19
CA GLY A 15 -14.28 12.53 -10.40
C GLY A 15 -15.41 11.96 -11.27
N ALA A 16 -16.26 11.13 -10.66
CA ALA A 16 -17.41 10.53 -11.34
C ALA A 16 -18.41 11.58 -11.85
N GLU A 17 -18.42 12.79 -11.27
CA GLU A 17 -19.23 13.93 -11.69
C GLU A 17 -18.95 14.39 -13.13
N HIS A 18 -17.78 14.03 -13.69
CA HIS A 18 -17.39 14.40 -15.04
C HIS A 18 -17.78 13.36 -16.11
N SER A 19 -18.42 12.26 -15.70
CA SER A 19 -18.72 11.11 -16.56
C SER A 19 -19.64 11.41 -17.75
N VAL A 20 -20.62 12.30 -17.58
CA VAL A 20 -21.68 12.55 -18.57
C VAL A 20 -21.47 13.80 -19.44
N LEU A 21 -20.56 14.69 -19.07
CA LEU A 21 -20.30 15.93 -19.82
C LEU A 21 -18.87 15.92 -20.38
N HIS A 22 -17.90 16.28 -19.55
CA HIS A 22 -16.51 16.42 -19.97
C HIS A 22 -15.98 15.19 -20.71
N LEU A 23 -16.16 13.98 -20.15
CA LEU A 23 -15.69 12.75 -20.81
C LEU A 23 -16.39 12.48 -22.14
N LEU A 24 -17.67 12.84 -22.27
CA LEU A 24 -18.39 12.74 -23.54
C LEU A 24 -17.82 13.71 -24.57
N TYR A 25 -17.57 14.96 -24.18
CA TYR A 25 -17.00 15.98 -25.06
C TYR A 25 -15.57 15.64 -25.49
N VAL A 26 -14.74 15.11 -24.59
CA VAL A 26 -13.39 14.64 -24.91
C VAL A 26 -13.46 13.57 -25.99
N ARG A 27 -14.31 12.56 -25.82
CA ARG A 27 -14.47 11.47 -26.80
C ARG A 27 -14.99 11.99 -28.14
N PHE A 28 -16.04 12.82 -28.12
CA PHE A 28 -16.61 13.41 -29.33
C PHE A 28 -15.58 14.23 -30.13
N LEU A 29 -14.85 15.13 -29.47
CA LEU A 29 -13.83 15.95 -30.13
C LEU A 29 -12.67 15.09 -30.63
N SER A 30 -12.24 14.09 -29.88
CA SER A 30 -11.23 13.14 -30.33
C SER A 30 -11.66 12.41 -31.59
N MET A 31 -12.90 11.91 -31.66
CA MET A 31 -13.43 11.26 -32.87
C MET A 31 -13.46 12.23 -34.06
N ALA A 32 -13.93 13.46 -33.87
CA ALA A 32 -13.93 14.46 -34.95
C ALA A 32 -12.51 14.80 -35.45
N LEU A 33 -11.54 14.93 -34.55
CA LEU A 33 -10.13 15.17 -34.90
C LEU A 33 -9.52 13.96 -35.61
N HIS A 34 -9.95 12.75 -35.27
CA HIS A 34 -9.52 11.53 -35.95
C HIS A 34 -10.05 11.49 -37.39
N ASP A 35 -11.33 11.78 -37.58
CA ASP A 35 -11.95 11.84 -38.92
C ASP A 35 -11.34 12.93 -39.81
N MET A 36 -10.81 14.01 -39.20
CA MET A 36 -10.06 15.06 -39.87
C MET A 36 -8.56 14.73 -40.04
N GLU A 37 -8.13 13.51 -39.70
CA GLU A 37 -6.75 13.02 -39.83
C GLU A 37 -5.71 13.78 -38.98
N PHE A 38 -6.15 14.53 -37.96
CA PHE A 38 -5.24 15.24 -37.04
C PHE A 38 -4.66 14.34 -35.95
N VAL A 39 -5.38 13.30 -35.57
CA VAL A 39 -4.99 12.33 -34.53
C VAL A 39 -5.30 10.92 -35.02
N ASP A 40 -4.41 9.98 -34.69
CA ASP A 40 -4.61 8.56 -35.01
C ASP A 40 -4.68 7.77 -33.70
N PHE A 41 -5.77 7.05 -33.52
CA PHE A 41 -6.02 6.20 -32.35
C PHE A 41 -5.91 4.71 -32.70
N ALA A 42 -5.28 4.33 -33.82
CA ALA A 42 -5.07 2.94 -34.21
C ALA A 42 -4.34 2.08 -33.14
N LYS A 43 -3.59 2.73 -32.24
CA LYS A 43 -2.92 2.07 -31.10
C LYS A 43 -3.78 2.00 -29.84
N ALA A 44 -4.96 2.63 -29.83
CA ALA A 44 -5.85 2.64 -28.69
C ALA A 44 -6.79 1.43 -28.71
N SER A 45 -7.00 0.82 -27.55
CA SER A 45 -8.07 -0.16 -27.38
C SER A 45 -9.40 0.49 -27.77
N TYR A 46 -10.07 -0.09 -28.77
CA TYR A 46 -11.38 0.35 -29.29
C TYR A 46 -11.43 1.73 -29.96
N GLY A 47 -10.29 2.33 -30.31
CA GLY A 47 -10.25 3.66 -30.95
C GLY A 47 -10.64 4.82 -30.01
N ASP A 48 -10.54 4.63 -28.70
CA ASP A 48 -10.88 5.64 -27.69
C ASP A 48 -9.65 6.51 -27.33
N PRO A 49 -9.79 7.84 -27.12
CA PRO A 49 -8.67 8.69 -26.70
C PRO A 49 -8.07 8.35 -25.33
N ILE A 50 -8.77 7.57 -24.50
CA ILE A 50 -8.36 7.20 -23.14
C ILE A 50 -8.42 5.67 -23.01
N SER A 51 -7.29 5.03 -22.71
CA SER A 51 -7.25 3.56 -22.55
C SER A 51 -7.93 3.10 -21.27
N VAL A 52 -7.78 3.86 -20.18
CA VAL A 52 -8.33 3.53 -18.87
C VAL A 52 -8.80 4.79 -18.14
N PHE A 53 -10.06 4.83 -17.74
CA PHE A 53 -10.58 5.83 -16.81
C PHE A 53 -10.62 5.28 -15.38
N ARG A 54 -10.27 6.11 -14.40
CA ARG A 54 -10.32 5.80 -12.96
C ARG A 54 -11.06 6.92 -12.24
N ALA A 55 -12.26 6.60 -11.77
CA ALA A 55 -13.03 7.52 -10.96
C ALA A 55 -12.42 7.59 -9.55
N HIS A 56 -12.01 8.79 -9.10
CA HIS A 56 -11.67 8.98 -7.70
C HIS A 56 -12.93 9.27 -6.86
N GLY A 57 -12.89 8.93 -5.57
CA GLY A 57 -13.96 9.27 -4.63
C GLY A 57 -13.97 10.74 -4.26
N LEU A 58 -15.04 11.17 -3.59
CA LEU A 58 -15.20 12.52 -3.10
C LEU A 58 -14.54 12.69 -1.73
N ILE A 59 -13.78 13.77 -1.56
CA ILE A 59 -13.30 14.20 -0.24
C ILE A 59 -14.34 15.10 0.41
N THR A 60 -14.77 14.70 1.59
CA THR A 60 -15.75 15.38 2.44
C THR A 60 -15.09 15.93 3.70
N LYS A 61 -15.79 16.78 4.45
CA LYS A 61 -15.37 17.29 5.76
C LYS A 61 -16.58 17.28 6.69
N ASP A 62 -16.43 16.61 7.82
CA ASP A 62 -17.48 16.40 8.83
C ASP A 62 -18.72 15.71 8.23
N GLY A 63 -18.48 14.72 7.36
CA GLY A 63 -19.52 13.92 6.70
C GLY A 63 -20.29 14.65 5.61
N ALA A 64 -19.87 15.85 5.22
CA ALA A 64 -20.53 16.66 4.20
C ALA A 64 -19.55 17.06 3.08
N LYS A 65 -20.06 17.11 1.84
CA LYS A 65 -19.33 17.71 0.72
C LYS A 65 -18.88 19.12 1.09
N MET A 66 -17.59 19.41 0.87
CA MET A 66 -16.99 20.72 1.15
C MET A 66 -17.63 21.80 0.27
N SER A 67 -18.07 22.91 0.88
CA SER A 67 -18.56 24.08 0.15
C SER A 67 -18.40 25.37 0.95
N LYS A 68 -18.24 26.50 0.24
CA LYS A 68 -18.14 27.84 0.87
C LYS A 68 -19.37 28.15 1.73
N SER A 69 -20.56 27.79 1.27
CA SER A 69 -21.82 28.03 1.99
C SER A 69 -21.95 27.24 3.30
N ARG A 70 -21.24 26.11 3.42
CA ARG A 70 -21.22 25.27 4.63
C ARG A 70 -20.08 25.62 5.59
N GLY A 71 -19.15 26.49 5.18
CA GLY A 71 -18.01 26.89 6.00
C GLY A 71 -17.02 25.75 6.30
N ASN A 72 -17.16 24.59 5.65
CA ASN A 72 -16.36 23.39 5.89
C ASN A 72 -15.27 23.17 4.83
N VAL A 73 -14.88 24.22 4.10
CA VAL A 73 -13.80 24.14 3.11
C VAL A 73 -12.47 24.02 3.84
N VAL A 74 -11.73 22.96 3.55
CA VAL A 74 -10.36 22.79 4.03
C VAL A 74 -9.43 23.57 3.11
N ASN A 75 -8.66 24.52 3.66
CA ASN A 75 -7.61 25.21 2.92
C ASN A 75 -6.31 24.39 2.97
N PRO A 76 -5.81 23.84 1.85
CA PRO A 76 -4.61 23.01 1.86
C PRO A 76 -3.35 23.78 2.26
N ASP A 77 -3.30 25.10 2.06
CA ASP A 77 -2.12 25.91 2.40
C ASP A 77 -1.80 25.88 3.90
N ASP A 78 -2.83 25.83 4.76
CA ASP A 78 -2.65 25.73 6.21
C ASP A 78 -1.92 24.43 6.58
N TYR A 79 -2.19 23.34 5.86
CA TYR A 79 -1.55 22.05 6.07
C TYR A 79 -0.16 21.98 5.45
N PHE A 80 0.05 22.59 4.29
CA PHE A 80 1.37 22.69 3.69
C PHE A 80 2.34 23.46 4.58
N MET A 81 1.91 24.59 5.16
CA MET A 81 2.72 25.37 6.08
C MET A 81 2.98 24.64 7.41
N ALA A 82 2.00 23.93 7.95
CA ALA A 82 2.12 23.27 9.25
C ALA A 82 2.85 21.91 9.20
N TYR A 83 2.66 21.14 8.13
CA TYR A 83 3.11 19.73 8.06
C TYR A 83 4.01 19.41 6.86
N GLY A 84 4.08 20.31 5.86
CA GLY A 84 4.82 20.09 4.63
C GLY A 84 4.05 19.31 3.56
N ALA A 85 4.54 19.42 2.32
CA ALA A 85 3.89 18.83 1.15
C ALA A 85 3.82 17.29 1.21
N ASP A 86 4.87 16.63 1.69
CA ASP A 86 4.92 15.16 1.78
C ASP A 86 3.87 14.60 2.74
N ALA A 87 3.73 15.22 3.92
CA ALA A 87 2.73 14.79 4.90
C ALA A 87 1.32 14.94 4.35
N MET A 88 1.04 16.05 3.66
CA MET A 88 -0.27 16.30 3.08
C MET A 88 -0.59 15.34 1.92
N ARG A 89 0.35 15.12 1.01
CA ARG A 89 0.21 14.14 -0.09
C ARG A 89 -0.05 12.73 0.42
N MET A 90 0.78 12.28 1.37
CA MET A 90 0.66 10.96 1.96
C MET A 90 -0.65 10.80 2.74
N TYR A 91 -1.11 11.85 3.44
CA TYR A 91 -2.39 11.81 4.14
C TYR A 91 -3.56 11.59 3.17
N LEU A 92 -3.62 12.35 2.07
CA LEU A 92 -4.65 12.16 1.05
C LEU A 92 -4.59 10.77 0.41
N ALA A 93 -3.39 10.25 0.18
CA ALA A 93 -3.19 8.91 -0.38
C ALA A 93 -3.51 7.77 0.61
N PHE A 94 -3.56 8.06 1.91
CA PHE A 94 -3.73 7.07 2.98
C PHE A 94 -5.12 7.05 3.60
N MET A 95 -5.81 8.19 3.64
CA MET A 95 -7.06 8.36 4.40
C MET A 95 -8.22 7.48 3.93
N SER A 96 -8.26 7.12 2.65
CA SER A 96 -9.28 6.25 2.03
C SER A 96 -8.71 5.63 0.74
N PRO A 97 -9.22 4.47 0.26
CA PRO A 97 -8.94 4.03 -1.10
C PRO A 97 -9.25 5.13 -2.12
N LEU A 98 -8.43 5.31 -3.15
CA LEU A 98 -8.58 6.42 -4.10
C LEU A 98 -9.97 6.45 -4.78
N THR A 99 -10.55 5.28 -5.02
CA THR A 99 -11.85 5.11 -5.69
C THR A 99 -13.05 5.24 -4.76
N GLU A 100 -12.83 5.35 -3.45
CA GLU A 100 -13.88 5.46 -2.44
C GLU A 100 -13.91 6.88 -1.86
N ASP A 101 -15.09 7.29 -1.38
CA ASP A 101 -15.22 8.56 -0.68
C ASP A 101 -14.38 8.56 0.59
N GLY A 102 -13.92 9.74 1.01
CA GLY A 102 -13.12 9.93 2.20
C GLY A 102 -13.57 11.15 2.99
N ASP A 103 -13.54 11.07 4.32
CA ASP A 103 -13.83 12.21 5.20
C ASP A 103 -12.51 12.76 5.75
N PHE A 104 -12.22 14.01 5.44
CA PHE A 104 -10.99 14.70 5.83
C PHE A 104 -11.03 15.01 7.32
N ARG A 105 -10.00 14.55 8.04
CA ARG A 105 -9.85 14.75 9.47
C ARG A 105 -8.48 15.32 9.81
N ASP A 106 -8.50 16.43 10.52
CA ASP A 106 -7.30 17.21 10.84
C ASP A 106 -6.35 16.43 11.76
N ASP A 107 -6.87 15.49 12.55
CA ASP A 107 -6.08 14.61 13.39
C ASP A 107 -5.37 13.49 12.62
N GLY A 108 -5.89 13.09 11.45
CA GLY A 108 -5.38 12.00 10.64
C GLY A 108 -3.97 12.28 10.09
N ILE A 109 -3.65 13.53 9.75
CA ILE A 109 -2.33 13.91 9.24
C ILE A 109 -1.21 13.66 10.26
N ARG A 110 -1.52 13.72 11.56
CA ARG A 110 -0.53 13.51 12.64
C ARG A 110 0.10 12.12 12.58
N GLY A 111 -0.65 11.10 12.17
CA GLY A 111 -0.12 9.75 11.99
C GLY A 111 0.95 9.69 10.90
N ILE A 112 0.69 10.35 9.77
CA ILE A 112 1.62 10.46 8.66
C ILE A 112 2.86 11.27 9.05
N THR A 113 2.69 12.43 9.70
CA THR A 113 3.83 13.24 10.15
C THR A 113 4.73 12.47 11.12
N ARG A 114 4.16 11.68 12.06
CA ARG A 114 4.94 10.81 12.95
C ARG A 114 5.69 9.73 12.17
N PHE A 115 5.06 9.11 11.17
CA PHE A 115 5.71 8.14 10.31
C PHE A 115 6.89 8.74 9.55
N LEU A 116 6.71 9.91 8.91
CA LEU A 116 7.81 10.61 8.23
C LEU A 116 8.92 11.02 9.18
N GLY A 117 8.59 11.44 10.41
CA GLY A 117 9.57 11.70 11.47
C GLY A 117 10.38 10.46 11.85
N ARG A 118 9.73 9.28 11.92
CA ARG A 118 10.43 8.00 12.12
C ARG A 118 11.36 7.67 10.96
N VAL A 119 10.92 7.85 9.72
CA VAL A 119 11.78 7.69 8.53
C VAL A 119 13.01 8.60 8.65
N TRP A 120 12.80 9.90 8.90
CA TRP A 120 13.90 10.84 9.08
C TRP A 120 14.88 10.39 10.17
N ASN A 121 14.37 10.01 11.34
CA ASN A 121 15.19 9.57 12.46
C ASN A 121 15.90 8.24 12.20
N TYR A 122 15.31 7.33 11.42
CA TYR A 122 15.96 6.08 11.06
C TYR A 122 17.19 6.32 10.17
N TYR A 123 17.09 7.22 9.19
CA TYR A 123 18.18 7.49 8.25
C TYR A 123 19.20 8.53 8.76
N ASN A 124 18.74 9.52 9.54
CA ASN A 124 19.55 10.66 9.99
C ASN A 124 19.80 10.67 11.51
N GLY A 125 19.11 9.82 12.28
CA GLY A 125 19.47 9.55 13.67
C GLY A 125 20.79 8.79 13.74
N ALA A 126 21.66 9.19 14.66
CA ALA A 126 23.05 8.74 14.83
C ALA A 126 24.08 9.31 13.83
N ARG A 127 24.23 10.65 13.82
CA ARG A 127 25.58 11.27 13.76
C ARG A 127 26.43 11.01 15.02
N THR A 128 25.96 10.14 15.92
CA THR A 128 26.65 9.72 17.15
C THR A 128 26.74 8.21 17.20
N SER A 129 27.99 7.75 17.20
CA SER A 129 28.51 6.40 17.49
C SER A 129 28.16 5.28 16.51
N ASP A 130 29.20 4.75 15.83
CA ASP A 130 29.84 3.46 16.10
C ASP A 130 29.20 2.51 17.14
N VAL A 131 27.87 2.44 17.21
CA VAL A 131 27.20 1.31 17.87
C VAL A 131 27.27 0.19 16.86
N GLN A 132 28.15 -0.78 17.12
CA GLN A 132 28.09 -2.09 16.47
C GLN A 132 26.64 -2.59 16.59
N ARG A 133 25.91 -2.51 15.48
CA ARG A 133 24.54 -3.03 15.36
C ARG A 133 24.64 -4.55 15.51
N THR A 134 24.48 -5.04 16.74
CA THR A 134 24.37 -6.47 17.01
C THR A 134 22.96 -6.90 16.62
N SER A 135 22.72 -7.04 15.33
CA SER A 135 21.43 -7.47 14.78
C SER A 135 21.31 -8.99 14.87
N ASP A 136 20.18 -9.48 15.39
CA ASP A 136 19.84 -10.91 15.33
C ASP A 136 19.78 -11.36 13.85
N VAL A 137 20.44 -12.48 13.54
CA VAL A 137 20.46 -13.08 12.20
C VAL A 137 19.04 -13.35 11.70
N HIS A 138 18.13 -13.73 12.60
CA HIS A 138 16.72 -13.92 12.29
C HIS A 138 16.06 -12.62 11.80
N ASP A 139 16.23 -11.51 12.54
CA ASP A 139 15.60 -10.23 12.21
C ASP A 139 16.13 -9.64 10.90
N VAL A 140 17.41 -9.86 10.58
CA VAL A 140 18.01 -9.49 9.29
C VAL A 140 17.40 -10.32 8.15
N SER A 141 17.29 -11.63 8.31
CA SER A 141 16.68 -12.53 7.32
C SER A 141 15.21 -12.16 7.06
N GLU A 142 14.46 -11.88 8.13
CA GLU A 142 13.08 -11.41 8.04
C GLU A 142 12.99 -10.06 7.31
N THR A 143 13.90 -9.12 7.57
CA THR A 143 13.97 -7.83 6.86
C THR A 143 14.19 -8.02 5.37
N VAL A 144 15.07 -8.95 4.97
CA VAL A 144 15.33 -9.28 3.55
C VAL A 144 14.05 -9.79 2.88
N ARG A 145 13.40 -10.80 3.47
CA ARG A 145 12.14 -11.36 2.93
C ARG A 145 11.05 -10.30 2.84
N LEU A 146 10.85 -9.55 3.92
CA LEU A 146 9.84 -8.50 3.98
C LEU A 146 10.09 -7.40 2.96
N THR A 147 11.34 -7.00 2.73
CA THR A 147 11.70 -6.02 1.69
C THR A 147 11.23 -6.48 0.31
N HIS A 148 11.50 -7.73 -0.07
CA HIS A 148 11.05 -8.26 -1.36
C HIS A 148 9.52 -8.33 -1.47
N LYS A 149 8.83 -8.71 -0.40
CA LYS A 149 7.36 -8.72 -0.36
C LYS A 149 6.79 -7.30 -0.51
N THR A 150 7.38 -6.33 0.19
CA THR A 150 6.96 -4.93 0.13
C THR A 150 7.21 -4.34 -1.24
N VAL A 151 8.35 -4.64 -1.90
CA VAL A 151 8.60 -4.22 -3.29
C VAL A 151 7.52 -4.74 -4.23
N LYS A 152 7.18 -6.03 -4.17
CA LYS A 152 6.08 -6.59 -4.97
C LYS A 152 4.76 -5.87 -4.68
N LYS A 153 4.38 -5.79 -3.40
CA LYS A 153 3.11 -5.21 -2.97
C LYS A 153 2.98 -3.74 -3.37
N VAL A 154 3.98 -2.91 -3.08
CA VAL A 154 3.94 -1.48 -3.42
C VAL A 154 3.90 -1.26 -4.92
N SER A 155 4.59 -2.09 -5.71
CA SER A 155 4.53 -2.03 -7.18
C SER A 155 3.10 -2.29 -7.68
N GLU A 156 2.48 -3.39 -7.24
CA GLU A 156 1.11 -3.77 -7.64
C GLU A 156 0.06 -2.78 -7.11
N ASP A 157 0.25 -2.28 -5.88
CA ASP A 157 -0.66 -1.32 -5.27
C ASP A 157 -0.58 0.05 -5.98
N ILE A 158 0.60 0.50 -6.43
CA ILE A 158 0.71 1.75 -7.21
C ILE A 158 0.02 1.60 -8.56
N GLU A 159 0.22 0.48 -9.27
CA GLU A 159 -0.44 0.21 -10.56
C GLU A 159 -1.96 0.13 -10.44
N SER A 160 -2.45 -0.44 -9.34
CA SER A 160 -3.88 -0.56 -9.03
C SER A 160 -4.48 0.65 -8.30
N LEU A 161 -3.68 1.68 -7.99
CA LEU A 161 -4.05 2.88 -7.23
C LEU A 161 -4.49 2.61 -5.77
N SER A 162 -4.06 1.49 -5.19
CA SER A 162 -4.28 1.09 -3.79
C SER A 162 -3.26 1.74 -2.86
N TYR A 163 -3.17 3.07 -2.89
CA TYR A 163 -2.09 3.81 -2.21
C TYR A 163 -2.08 3.66 -0.69
N ASN A 164 -3.25 3.57 -0.07
CA ASN A 164 -3.39 3.37 1.37
C ASN A 164 -2.74 2.06 1.84
N THR A 165 -2.89 0.98 1.06
CA THR A 165 -2.26 -0.31 1.39
C THR A 165 -0.77 -0.34 1.05
N ALA A 166 -0.32 0.43 0.04
CA ALA A 166 1.10 0.61 -0.24
C ALA A 166 1.82 1.30 0.91
N ILE A 167 1.25 2.42 1.39
CA ILE A 167 1.77 3.18 2.54
C ILE A 167 1.75 2.32 3.80
N SER A 168 0.70 1.53 4.02
CA SER A 168 0.64 0.58 5.14
C SER A 168 1.78 -0.45 5.10
N ALA A 169 2.10 -0.98 3.91
CA ALA A 169 3.22 -1.92 3.73
C ALA A 169 4.58 -1.27 4.03
N LEU A 170 4.77 0.01 3.67
CA LEU A 170 5.96 0.78 4.03
C LEU A 170 6.07 1.01 5.53
N MET A 171 4.96 1.31 6.22
CA MET A 171 4.96 1.43 7.69
C MET A 171 5.37 0.14 8.40
N ILE A 172 4.91 -1.01 7.91
CA ILE A 172 5.28 -2.33 8.42
C ILE A 172 6.78 -2.58 8.18
N LEU A 173 7.27 -2.34 6.96
CA LEU A 173 8.68 -2.52 6.62
C LEU A 173 9.59 -1.63 7.48
N LEU A 174 9.25 -0.35 7.67
CA LEU A 174 10.04 0.56 8.52
C LEU A 174 10.14 0.02 9.96
N THR A 175 9.04 -0.50 10.51
CA THR A 175 9.04 -1.07 11.86
C THR A 175 9.99 -2.26 11.98
N GLN A 176 10.03 -3.13 10.97
CA GLN A 176 10.99 -4.23 10.93
C GLN A 176 12.42 -3.74 10.75
N MET A 177 12.65 -2.74 9.89
CA MET A 177 13.97 -2.13 9.68
C MET A 177 14.52 -1.52 10.97
N GLU A 178 13.68 -0.82 11.74
CA GLU A 178 14.02 -0.27 13.05
C GLU A 178 14.36 -1.37 14.06
N LYS A 179 13.56 -2.45 14.10
CA LYS A 179 13.78 -3.61 14.98
C LYS A 179 15.10 -4.31 14.67
N ALA A 180 15.32 -4.64 13.39
CA ALA A 180 16.50 -5.37 12.93
C ALA A 180 17.78 -4.52 12.91
N GLN A 181 17.64 -3.19 12.94
CA GLN A 181 18.72 -2.23 12.69
C GLN A 181 19.51 -2.55 11.40
N SER A 182 18.84 -3.09 10.38
CA SER A 182 19.49 -3.56 9.16
C SER A 182 19.43 -2.53 8.04
N SER A 183 20.56 -2.25 7.39
CA SER A 183 20.63 -1.32 6.24
C SER A 183 20.27 -1.97 4.89
N PHE A 184 19.92 -3.26 4.87
CA PHE A 184 19.66 -3.99 3.62
C PHE A 184 18.56 -3.32 2.77
N ALA A 185 17.51 -2.86 3.43
CA ALA A 185 16.33 -2.31 2.79
C ALA A 185 16.47 -0.82 2.42
N ASP A 186 17.54 -0.15 2.85
CA ASP A 186 17.65 1.32 2.88
C ASP A 186 17.25 1.99 1.57
N VAL A 187 17.90 1.61 0.48
CA VAL A 187 17.68 2.23 -0.84
C VAL A 187 16.32 1.82 -1.40
N ALA A 188 15.95 0.54 -1.28
CA ALA A 188 14.67 0.04 -1.78
C ALA A 188 13.49 0.73 -1.09
N PHE A 189 13.57 0.92 0.22
CA PHE A 189 12.56 1.62 1.02
C PHE A 189 12.38 3.06 0.54
N LEU A 190 13.47 3.82 0.38
CA LEU A 190 13.41 5.21 -0.09
C LEU A 190 12.81 5.30 -1.50
N LEU A 191 13.21 4.40 -2.41
CA LEU A 191 12.67 4.37 -3.77
C LEU A 191 11.16 4.10 -3.79
N MET A 192 10.68 3.20 -2.93
CA MET A 192 9.24 2.92 -2.81
C MET A 192 8.45 4.04 -2.15
N LEU A 193 9.08 4.81 -1.25
CA LEU A 193 8.45 5.94 -0.58
C LEU A 193 8.40 7.20 -1.46
N ALA A 194 9.35 7.37 -2.39
CA ALA A 194 9.53 8.57 -3.19
C ALA A 194 8.30 9.03 -4.01
N PRO A 195 7.44 8.15 -4.56
CA PRO A 195 6.20 8.58 -5.23
C PRO A 195 5.22 9.29 -4.27
N PHE A 196 5.25 8.93 -2.99
CA PHE A 196 4.36 9.45 -1.97
C PHE A 196 4.92 10.67 -1.25
N ALA A 197 6.20 10.61 -0.85
CA ALA A 197 6.91 11.66 -0.12
C ALA A 197 8.24 12.04 -0.82
N PRO A 198 8.17 12.68 -2.01
CA PRO A 198 9.34 12.92 -2.84
C PRO A 198 10.42 13.77 -2.17
N HIS A 199 10.03 14.80 -1.41
CA HIS A 199 10.99 15.80 -0.91
C HIS A 199 11.89 15.21 0.19
N ILE A 200 11.30 14.57 1.20
CA ILE A 200 12.05 13.92 2.27
C ILE A 200 12.93 12.78 1.74
N THR A 201 12.46 12.05 0.72
CA THR A 201 13.27 10.97 0.12
C THR A 201 14.44 11.51 -0.68
N GLU A 202 14.28 12.61 -1.43
CA GLU A 202 15.36 13.26 -2.15
C GLU A 202 16.43 13.76 -1.16
N GLU A 203 16.01 14.48 -0.12
CA GLU A 203 16.89 15.02 0.92
C GLU A 203 17.69 13.91 1.61
N ILE A 204 17.02 12.83 2.05
CA ILE A 204 17.70 11.68 2.67
C ILE A 204 18.66 11.02 1.68
N PHE A 205 18.28 10.89 0.41
CA PHE A 205 19.12 10.26 -0.61
C PHE A 205 20.40 11.06 -0.86
N GLU A 206 20.30 12.38 -0.95
CA GLU A 206 21.44 13.29 -1.07
C GLU A 206 22.33 13.25 0.19
N LEU A 207 21.76 13.34 1.39
CA LEU A 207 22.50 13.28 2.66
C LEU A 207 23.29 11.97 2.85
N ARG A 208 22.86 10.89 2.18
CA ARG A 208 23.55 9.59 2.18
C ARG A 208 24.62 9.46 1.09
N GLY A 209 24.91 10.55 0.37
CA GLY A 209 26.01 10.65 -0.57
C GLY A 209 25.66 10.33 -2.01
N SER A 210 24.38 10.16 -2.35
CA SER A 210 23.95 10.03 -3.74
C SER A 210 24.17 11.33 -4.51
N LYS A 211 24.70 11.23 -5.73
CA LYS A 211 24.99 12.39 -6.60
C LYS A 211 23.89 12.68 -7.61
N GLU A 212 22.93 11.78 -7.75
CA GLU A 212 21.80 11.90 -8.65
C GLU A 212 20.51 11.84 -7.84
N SER A 213 19.47 12.51 -8.36
CA SER A 213 18.14 12.51 -7.74
C SER A 213 17.58 11.10 -7.61
N ILE A 214 16.89 10.83 -6.51
CA ILE A 214 16.22 9.55 -6.28
C ILE A 214 15.18 9.26 -7.37
N HIS A 215 14.61 10.30 -7.98
CA HIS A 215 13.62 10.19 -9.05
C HIS A 215 14.20 9.76 -10.40
N LYS A 216 15.53 9.70 -10.54
CA LYS A 216 16.22 9.11 -11.70
C LYS A 216 16.67 7.67 -11.48
N ALA A 217 16.65 7.21 -10.23
CA ALA A 217 17.06 5.86 -9.89
C ALA A 217 16.02 4.82 -10.38
N PRO A 218 16.46 3.61 -10.77
CA PRO A 218 15.56 2.57 -11.21
C PRO A 218 14.68 2.08 -10.06
N TRP A 219 13.44 1.70 -10.38
CA TRP A 219 12.52 1.09 -9.42
C TRP A 219 13.10 -0.23 -8.85
N PRO A 220 12.97 -0.51 -7.54
CA PRO A 220 13.52 -1.72 -6.93
C PRO A 220 12.87 -2.98 -7.50
N LYS A 221 13.66 -4.05 -7.60
CA LYS A 221 13.20 -5.37 -8.05
C LYS A 221 13.06 -6.32 -6.86
N TYR A 222 12.11 -7.24 -6.93
CA TYR A 222 11.97 -8.30 -5.94
C TYR A 222 12.43 -9.65 -6.49
N ASN A 223 12.85 -10.54 -5.59
CA ASN A 223 13.19 -11.93 -5.92
C ASN A 223 11.97 -12.83 -5.64
N PRO A 224 11.40 -13.51 -6.65
CA PRO A 224 10.25 -14.42 -6.47
C PRO A 224 10.48 -15.55 -5.45
N ALA A 225 11.72 -15.97 -5.20
CA ALA A 225 12.02 -16.98 -4.19
C ALA A 225 11.88 -16.43 -2.75
N MET A 226 12.15 -15.14 -2.54
CA MET A 226 12.16 -14.50 -1.21
C MET A 226 10.76 -14.10 -0.72
N ILE A 227 9.76 -14.13 -1.60
CA ILE A 227 8.38 -13.77 -1.28
C ILE A 227 7.50 -14.99 -0.98
N GLN A 228 8.04 -16.21 -1.14
CA GLN A 228 7.31 -17.42 -0.79
C GLN A 228 7.21 -17.53 0.73
N ASP A 229 5.99 -17.79 1.20
CA ASP A 229 5.74 -18.08 2.60
C ASP A 229 5.89 -19.57 2.85
N GLU A 230 6.79 -19.93 3.76
CA GLU A 230 6.99 -21.31 4.21
C GLU A 230 5.93 -21.70 5.25
N THR A 231 5.47 -20.73 6.02
CA THR A 231 4.49 -20.88 7.09
C THR A 231 3.41 -19.79 7.01
N PHE A 232 2.25 -20.06 7.61
CA PHE A 232 1.17 -19.09 7.80
C PHE A 232 0.56 -19.26 9.20
N GLU A 233 -0.09 -18.21 9.70
CA GLU A 233 -0.84 -18.28 10.96
C GLU A 233 -2.19 -18.95 10.71
N LEU A 234 -2.33 -20.21 11.14
CA LEU A 234 -3.57 -20.96 11.10
C LEU A 234 -4.48 -20.50 12.25
N VAL A 235 -5.55 -19.79 11.89
CA VAL A 235 -6.58 -19.38 12.86
C VAL A 235 -7.48 -20.56 13.22
N ILE A 236 -7.54 -20.89 14.50
CA ILE A 236 -8.39 -21.98 15.01
C ILE A 236 -9.67 -21.39 15.59
N GLN A 237 -10.80 -21.81 15.03
CA GLN A 237 -12.13 -21.40 15.45
C GLN A 237 -12.93 -22.57 16.04
N ILE A 238 -13.82 -22.25 16.99
CA ILE A 238 -14.85 -23.17 17.48
C ILE A 238 -16.20 -22.48 17.35
N ASN A 239 -17.13 -23.08 16.60
CA ASN A 239 -18.44 -22.49 16.27
C ASN A 239 -18.30 -21.04 15.75
N GLY A 240 -17.30 -20.81 14.89
CA GLY A 240 -17.05 -19.51 14.25
C GLY A 240 -16.34 -18.46 15.11
N LYS A 241 -16.03 -18.76 16.39
CA LYS A 241 -15.29 -17.85 17.28
C LYS A 241 -13.81 -18.23 17.33
N VAL A 242 -12.90 -17.26 17.15
CA VAL A 242 -11.44 -17.47 17.25
C VAL A 242 -11.05 -17.87 18.67
N ARG A 243 -10.30 -18.98 18.80
CA ARG A 243 -9.87 -19.55 20.09
C ARG A 243 -8.37 -19.66 20.24
N ASP A 244 -7.67 -19.88 19.14
CA ASP A 244 -6.22 -19.93 19.13
C ASP A 244 -5.69 -19.57 17.74
N MET A 245 -4.41 -19.24 17.67
CA MET A 245 -3.68 -19.00 16.42
C MET A 245 -2.33 -19.73 16.55
N VAL A 246 -1.94 -20.45 15.50
CA VAL A 246 -0.73 -21.27 15.50
C VAL A 246 -0.05 -21.18 14.14
N GLU A 247 1.27 -21.12 14.12
CA GLU A 247 2.04 -21.19 12.89
C GLU A 247 1.97 -22.60 12.28
N ALA A 248 1.70 -22.69 10.98
CA ALA A 248 1.56 -23.93 10.25
C ALA A 248 2.26 -23.84 8.87
N PRO A 249 2.86 -24.94 8.35
CA PRO A 249 3.41 -24.96 7.00
C PRO A 249 2.37 -24.63 5.93
N ILE A 250 2.76 -23.93 4.87
CA ILE A 250 1.82 -23.50 3.81
C ILE A 250 1.19 -24.66 3.01
N ASP A 251 1.83 -25.81 3.05
CA ASP A 251 1.46 -27.08 2.43
C ASP A 251 0.79 -28.06 3.42
N ILE A 252 0.43 -27.60 4.63
CA ILE A 252 -0.25 -28.43 5.62
C ILE A 252 -1.54 -29.03 5.05
N THR A 253 -1.68 -30.35 5.15
CA THR A 253 -2.90 -31.04 4.74
C THR A 253 -4.03 -30.79 5.72
N GLU A 254 -5.28 -31.03 5.29
CA GLU A 254 -6.44 -30.91 6.18
C GLU A 254 -6.31 -31.82 7.41
N GLU A 255 -5.81 -33.05 7.23
CA GLU A 255 -5.61 -34.02 8.31
C GLU A 255 -4.56 -33.55 9.32
N ALA A 256 -3.46 -32.97 8.83
CA ALA A 256 -2.40 -32.43 9.67
C ALA A 256 -2.89 -31.18 10.42
N ALA A 257 -3.60 -30.28 9.73
CA ALA A 257 -4.19 -29.07 10.34
C ALA A 257 -5.22 -29.43 11.42
N ARG A 258 -6.06 -30.44 11.16
CA ARG A 258 -7.00 -31.00 12.15
C ARG A 258 -6.29 -31.54 13.37
N SER A 259 -5.26 -32.37 13.17
CA SER A 259 -4.50 -32.97 14.27
C SER A 259 -3.81 -31.88 15.10
N LEU A 260 -3.20 -30.90 14.44
CA LEU A 260 -2.57 -29.75 15.07
C LEU A 260 -3.57 -28.95 15.93
N ALA A 261 -4.75 -28.65 15.38
CA ALA A 261 -5.77 -27.88 16.08
C ALA A 261 -6.37 -28.61 17.29
N LEU A 262 -6.66 -29.91 17.16
CA LEU A 262 -7.21 -30.73 18.26
C LEU A 262 -6.17 -31.04 19.35
N ALA A 263 -4.88 -30.97 19.03
CA ALA A 263 -3.81 -31.14 20.01
C ALA A 263 -3.64 -29.93 20.94
N ARG A 264 -4.18 -28.76 20.60
CA ARG A 264 -4.03 -27.53 21.38
C ARG A 264 -4.80 -27.59 22.70
N GLU A 265 -4.15 -27.23 23.80
CA GLU A 265 -4.76 -27.25 25.14
C GLU A 265 -6.00 -26.35 25.22
N LYS A 266 -5.95 -25.11 24.70
CA LYS A 266 -7.12 -24.21 24.65
C LYS A 266 -8.33 -24.85 23.95
N VAL A 267 -8.07 -25.59 22.87
CA VAL A 267 -9.12 -26.25 22.08
C VAL A 267 -9.69 -27.45 22.84
N LYS A 268 -8.84 -28.29 23.43
CA LYS A 268 -9.26 -29.42 24.27
C LYS A 268 -10.16 -28.97 25.43
N THR A 269 -9.77 -27.92 26.14
CA THR A 269 -10.56 -27.37 27.25
C THR A 269 -11.94 -26.91 26.78
N LEU A 270 -11.99 -26.19 25.65
CA LEU A 270 -13.26 -25.66 25.10
C LEU A 270 -14.17 -26.73 24.49
N LEU A 271 -13.62 -27.84 24.00
CA LEU A 271 -14.42 -28.96 23.52
C LEU A 271 -15.00 -29.80 24.66
N SER A 272 -14.35 -29.83 25.83
CA SER A 272 -14.86 -30.52 27.04
C SER A 272 -15.33 -31.96 26.79
N GLY A 273 -14.66 -32.69 25.90
CA GLY A 273 -15.01 -34.07 25.51
C GLY A 273 -16.10 -34.20 24.44
N THR A 274 -16.68 -33.10 23.96
CA THR A 274 -17.66 -33.11 22.87
C THR A 274 -16.96 -33.38 21.53
N ALA A 275 -17.41 -34.41 20.81
CA ALA A 275 -16.86 -34.74 19.50
C ALA A 275 -17.26 -33.68 18.45
N PRO A 276 -16.33 -33.23 17.57
CA PRO A 276 -16.67 -32.35 16.46
C PRO A 276 -17.70 -32.98 15.52
N LYS A 277 -18.77 -32.26 15.19
CA LYS A 277 -19.77 -32.65 14.18
C LYS A 277 -19.24 -32.44 12.76
N LYS A 278 -18.51 -31.36 12.56
CA LYS A 278 -17.93 -30.98 11.26
C LYS A 278 -16.67 -30.17 11.48
N ILE A 279 -15.68 -30.36 10.63
CA ILE A 279 -14.47 -29.55 10.58
C ILE A 279 -14.41 -28.91 9.21
N ILE A 280 -14.13 -27.62 9.16
CA ILE A 280 -14.03 -26.85 7.93
C ILE A 280 -12.62 -26.29 7.88
N PHE A 281 -11.81 -26.82 6.98
CA PHE A 281 -10.47 -26.30 6.70
C PHE A 281 -10.52 -25.38 5.48
N VAL A 282 -10.00 -24.18 5.63
CA VAL A 282 -9.77 -23.24 4.54
C VAL A 282 -8.25 -23.08 4.40
N PRO A 283 -7.65 -23.63 3.33
CA PRO A 283 -6.20 -23.60 3.13
C PRO A 283 -5.63 -22.19 3.28
N LYS A 284 -4.47 -22.10 3.94
CA LYS A 284 -3.74 -20.84 4.18
C LYS A 284 -4.52 -19.78 4.97
N ARG A 285 -5.56 -20.17 5.71
CA ARG A 285 -6.42 -19.22 6.42
C ARG A 285 -6.87 -19.70 7.80
N LEU A 286 -7.72 -20.73 7.88
CA LEU A 286 -8.34 -21.12 9.14
C LEU A 286 -8.79 -22.58 9.17
N ILE A 287 -9.01 -23.08 10.38
CA ILE A 287 -9.75 -24.31 10.65
C ILE A 287 -10.86 -24.02 11.66
N ASN A 288 -12.10 -24.32 11.30
CA ASN A 288 -13.26 -24.13 12.16
C ASN A 288 -13.84 -25.48 12.60
N ILE A 289 -13.90 -25.68 13.91
CA ILE A 289 -14.43 -26.89 14.55
C ILE A 289 -15.88 -26.60 14.96
N VAL A 290 -16.82 -27.29 14.33
CA VAL A 290 -18.24 -27.20 14.63
C VAL A 290 -18.60 -28.28 15.64
N VAL A 291 -19.15 -27.86 16.78
CA VAL A 291 -19.57 -28.70 17.92
C VAL A 291 -21.05 -28.51 18.18
#